data_AF-A0A0F9DJE2-F1
#
_entry.id   AF-A0A0F9DJE2-F1
#
_cell.length_a   1.000
_cell.length_b   1.000
_cell.length_c   1.000
_cell.angle_alpha   90.00
_cell.angle_beta   90.00
_cell.angle_gamma   90.00
#
_symmetry.space_group_name_H-M   'P 1'
#
loop_
_entity.id
_entity.type
_entity.pdbx_description
1 polymer ?
#
loop_
_entity_poly.entity_id
_entity_poly.type
_entity_poly.pdbx_seq_one_letter_code
_entity_poly.pdbx_strand_id
1 'polypeptide(L)'
;MIRRRVLENWGWYSNVVITVRESGVITARYGMHNLITTVGLSLARDAILGTDSFEITEVAIGDVNTAPTVGDTALGNERLRIEIIDKSILDADTALTTAYVAPFEANTWTTEEIGWFGGPLTTY
;
A
#
# COMPACT_ATOMS: atom_id res chain seq x y z
N MET A 1 -7.95 19.67 41.44
CA MET A 1 -8.20 19.88 40.00
C MET A 1 -7.81 18.60 39.27
N ILE A 2 -8.78 17.76 38.88
CA ILE A 2 -8.52 16.48 38.22
C ILE A 2 -8.34 16.76 36.72
N ARG A 3 -7.12 16.65 36.20
CA ARG A 3 -6.88 16.70 34.75
C ARG A 3 -7.37 15.39 34.16
N ARG A 4 -8.52 15.42 33.48
CA ARG A 4 -9.01 14.30 32.68
C ARG A 4 -8.03 14.12 31.52
N ARG A 5 -7.24 13.03 31.55
CA ARG A 5 -6.36 12.66 30.45
C ARG A 5 -7.25 12.10 29.34
N VAL A 6 -7.52 12.90 28.30
CA VAL A 6 -8.11 12.37 27.07
C VAL A 6 -7.01 11.53 26.43
N LEU A 7 -7.20 10.21 26.43
CA LEU A 7 -6.37 9.30 25.64
C LEU A 7 -7.00 9.25 24.25
N GLU A 8 -6.43 9.99 23.30
CA GLU A 8 -6.81 9.92 21.90
C GLU A 8 -6.31 8.58 21.35
N ASN A 9 -7.16 7.56 21.38
CA ASN A 9 -6.85 6.22 20.87
C ASN A 9 -7.18 6.09 19.36
N TRP A 10 -7.18 7.21 18.64
CA TRP A 10 -7.45 7.25 17.20
C TRP A 10 -6.16 6.95 16.44
N GLY A 11 -5.82 5.67 16.34
CA GLY A 11 -4.78 5.17 15.44
C GLY A 11 -5.39 4.81 14.07
N TRP A 12 -4.70 5.15 13.00
CA TRP A 12 -5.03 4.67 11.66
C TRP A 12 -4.38 3.30 11.48
N TYR A 13 -5.21 2.29 11.33
CA TYR A 13 -4.77 0.91 11.13
C TYR A 13 -5.14 0.45 9.73
N SER A 14 -4.23 -0.29 9.11
CA SER A 14 -4.46 -0.91 7.81
C SER A 14 -4.38 -2.43 7.95
N ASN A 15 -5.28 -3.11 7.25
CA ASN A 15 -5.26 -4.56 7.09
C ASN A 15 -5.18 -4.84 5.59
N VAL A 16 -4.34 -5.79 5.22
CA VAL A 16 -4.22 -6.26 3.84
C VAL A 16 -4.61 -7.72 3.79
N VAL A 17 -5.42 -8.05 2.79
CA VAL A 17 -5.77 -9.43 2.45
C VAL A 17 -5.27 -9.71 1.04
N ILE A 18 -4.31 -10.62 0.93
CA ILE A 18 -3.75 -11.06 -0.34
C ILE A 18 -4.49 -12.30 -0.78
N THR A 19 -5.06 -12.30 -1.98
CA THR A 19 -5.71 -13.48 -2.57
C THR A 19 -4.94 -13.86 -3.83
N VAL A 20 -4.37 -15.06 -3.83
CA VAL A 20 -3.68 -15.62 -5.00
C VAL A 20 -4.68 -16.42 -5.82
N ARG A 21 -4.72 -16.15 -7.13
CA ARG A 21 -5.56 -16.87 -8.08
C ARG A 21 -4.72 -17.43 -9.21
N GLU A 22 -4.92 -18.70 -9.51
CA GLU A 22 -4.32 -19.39 -10.64
C GLU A 22 -5.44 -19.88 -11.56
N SER A 23 -5.41 -19.46 -12.83
CA SER A 23 -6.46 -19.80 -13.80
C SER A 23 -7.89 -19.52 -13.31
N GLY A 24 -8.07 -18.45 -12.53
CA GLY A 24 -9.37 -18.04 -11.95
C GLY A 24 -9.72 -18.70 -10.62
N VAL A 25 -9.00 -19.75 -10.20
CA VAL A 25 -9.23 -20.46 -8.94
C VAL A 25 -8.38 -19.85 -7.83
N ILE A 26 -8.96 -19.62 -6.66
CA ILE A 26 -8.21 -19.14 -5.49
C ILE A 26 -7.33 -20.27 -4.96
N THR A 27 -6.02 -20.08 -4.95
CA THR A 27 -5.04 -21.06 -4.46
C THR A 27 -4.50 -20.72 -3.07
N ALA A 28 -4.48 -19.44 -2.70
CA ALA A 28 -4.07 -19.00 -1.37
C ALA A 28 -4.76 -17.70 -0.93
N ARG A 29 -4.84 -17.51 0.39
CA ARG A 29 -5.32 -16.27 1.00
C ARG A 29 -4.52 -15.96 2.27
N TYR A 30 -3.97 -14.76 2.34
CA TYR A 30 -3.18 -14.28 3.47
C TYR A 30 -3.85 -13.02 4.03
N GLY A 31 -3.86 -12.86 5.36
CA GLY A 31 -4.35 -11.66 6.03
C GLY A 31 -3.30 -11.17 7.02
N MET A 32 -2.94 -9.89 6.94
CA MET A 32 -1.92 -9.31 7.81
C MET A 32 -2.19 -7.83 8.07
N HIS A 33 -1.64 -7.31 9.16
CA HIS A 33 -1.59 -5.88 9.40
C HIS A 33 -0.59 -5.25 8.45
N ASN A 34 -1.01 -4.18 7.79
CA ASN A 34 -0.13 -3.39 6.95
C ASN A 34 0.44 -2.22 7.74
N LEU A 35 1.72 -1.94 7.48
CA LEU A 35 2.38 -0.77 8.05
C LEU A 35 2.05 0.46 7.21
N ILE A 36 1.54 1.51 7.86
CA ILE A 36 1.45 2.84 7.23
C ILE A 36 2.70 3.61 7.66
N THR A 37 3.54 3.98 6.69
CA THR A 37 4.78 4.72 6.97
C THR A 37 4.49 6.17 7.35
N THR A 38 5.49 6.86 7.89
CA THR A 38 5.41 8.28 8.24
C THR A 38 5.07 9.15 7.03
N VAL A 39 5.57 8.78 5.84
CA VAL A 39 5.24 9.45 4.58
C VAL A 39 3.77 9.19 4.21
N GLY A 40 3.28 7.96 4.33
CA GLY A 40 1.87 7.65 4.10
C GLY A 40 0.92 8.40 5.04
N LEU A 41 1.25 8.50 6.32
CA LEU A 41 0.47 9.29 7.29
C LEU A 41 0.51 10.80 6.97
N SER A 42 1.64 11.31 6.48
CA SER A 42 1.76 12.71 6.08
C SER A 42 0.92 13.00 4.83
N LEU A 43 0.91 12.10 3.85
CA LEU A 43 0.07 12.23 2.67
C LEU A 43 -1.42 12.21 3.03
N ALA A 44 -1.83 11.33 3.95
CA ALA A 44 -3.21 11.29 4.45
C ALA A 44 -3.62 12.61 5.12
N ARG A 45 -2.74 13.17 5.97
CA ARG A 45 -2.94 14.48 6.59
C ARG A 45 -3.12 15.56 5.53
N ASP A 46 -2.23 15.61 4.55
CA ASP A 46 -2.21 16.67 3.54
C ASP A 46 -3.42 16.57 2.61
N ALA A 47 -3.88 15.35 2.31
CA ALA A 47 -5.13 15.14 1.58
C ALA A 47 -6.38 15.58 2.36
N ILE A 48 -6.44 15.32 3.66
CA ILE A 48 -7.53 15.81 4.53
C ILE A 48 -7.57 17.36 4.57
N LEU A 49 -6.40 17.99 4.54
CA LEU A 49 -6.28 19.45 4.48
C LEU A 49 -6.54 20.02 3.07
N GLY A 50 -6.73 19.17 2.07
CA GLY A 50 -6.92 19.56 0.68
C GLY A 50 -5.67 20.16 0.02
N THR A 51 -4.49 19.91 0.58
CA THR A 51 -3.21 20.39 0.04
C THR A 51 -2.55 19.39 -0.89
N ASP A 52 -2.96 18.11 -0.83
CA ASP A 52 -2.45 17.05 -1.70
C ASP A 52 -3.52 16.00 -2.02
N SER A 53 -3.18 15.00 -2.84
CA SER A 53 -4.02 13.86 -3.20
C SER A 53 -3.61 12.59 -2.45
N PHE A 54 -4.57 11.87 -1.88
CA PHE A 54 -4.34 10.53 -1.32
C PHE A 54 -4.48 9.42 -2.37
N GLU A 55 -4.43 9.78 -3.64
CA GLU A 55 -4.55 8.84 -4.74
C GLU A 55 -3.37 7.86 -4.76
N ILE A 56 -3.67 6.57 -4.79
CA ILE A 56 -2.69 5.50 -5.04
C ILE A 56 -2.34 5.54 -6.53
N THR A 57 -1.06 5.72 -6.83
CA THR A 57 -0.53 5.89 -8.19
C THR A 57 0.35 4.72 -8.60
N GLU A 58 0.99 4.05 -7.66
CA GLU A 58 1.90 2.94 -7.95
C GLU A 58 1.74 1.80 -6.92
N VAL A 59 2.09 0.60 -7.36
CA VAL A 59 2.35 -0.55 -6.50
C VAL A 59 3.81 -0.98 -6.68
N ALA A 60 4.52 -1.21 -5.58
CA ALA A 60 5.85 -1.78 -5.61
C ALA A 60 5.83 -3.22 -5.12
N ILE A 61 6.77 -4.02 -5.63
CA ILE A 61 6.93 -5.44 -5.31
C ILE A 61 8.39 -5.70 -4.97
N GLY A 62 8.64 -6.40 -3.86
CA GLY A 62 9.98 -6.73 -3.37
C GLY A 62 10.14 -8.22 -3.06
N ASP A 63 11.39 -8.66 -2.91
CA ASP A 63 11.77 -10.06 -2.67
C ASP A 63 12.56 -10.27 -1.37
N VAL A 64 12.58 -9.28 -0.47
CA VAL A 64 13.21 -9.42 0.85
C VAL A 64 12.17 -9.71 1.93
N ASN A 65 12.43 -10.72 2.75
CA ASN A 65 11.58 -11.05 3.90
C ASN A 65 11.98 -10.24 5.15
N THR A 66 12.21 -8.94 5.00
CA THR A 66 12.49 -8.05 6.14
C THR A 66 11.30 -7.12 6.30
N ALA A 67 10.70 -7.09 7.49
CA ALA A 67 9.56 -6.21 7.72
C ALA A 67 9.97 -4.73 7.53
N PRO A 68 9.15 -3.92 6.83
CA PRO A 68 9.42 -2.50 6.65
C PRO A 68 9.37 -1.76 7.99
N THR A 69 10.07 -0.63 8.05
CA THR A 69 10.08 0.28 9.19
C THR A 69 9.23 1.52 8.93
N VAL A 70 8.78 2.18 10.00
CA VAL A 70 7.91 3.37 9.91
C VAL A 70 8.53 4.55 9.14
N GLY A 71 9.84 4.57 8.95
CA GLY A 71 10.57 5.61 8.23
C GLY A 71 10.82 5.29 6.75
N ASP A 72 10.50 4.09 6.30
CA ASP A 72 10.84 3.65 4.96
C ASP A 72 10.03 4.40 3.90
N THR A 73 10.70 4.71 2.79
CA THR A 73 10.12 5.37 1.61
C THR A 73 10.11 4.46 0.38
N ALA A 74 10.60 3.23 0.52
CA ALA A 74 10.67 2.19 -0.51
C ALA A 74 10.68 0.80 0.17
N LEU A 75 10.50 -0.27 -0.60
CA LEU A 75 10.63 -1.63 -0.09
C LEU A 75 12.11 -1.98 0.17
N GLY A 76 12.38 -2.95 1.06
CA GLY A 76 13.74 -3.27 1.48
C GLY A 76 14.63 -3.76 0.34
N ASN A 77 14.07 -4.54 -0.59
CA ASN A 77 14.65 -4.85 -1.89
C ASN A 77 13.57 -4.76 -2.96
N GLU A 78 13.27 -3.53 -3.38
CA GLU A 78 12.30 -3.26 -4.42
C GLU A 78 12.76 -3.80 -5.77
N ARG A 79 11.96 -4.67 -6.39
CA ARG A 79 12.22 -5.28 -7.70
C ARG A 79 11.49 -4.57 -8.81
N LEU A 80 10.26 -4.13 -8.53
CA LEU A 80 9.38 -3.46 -9.47
C LEU A 80 8.63 -2.34 -8.77
N ARG A 81 8.39 -1.26 -9.52
CA ARG A 81 7.47 -0.17 -9.19
C ARG A 81 6.61 0.10 -10.42
N ILE A 82 5.32 -0.17 -10.28
CA ILE A 82 4.39 -0.31 -11.39
C ILE A 82 3.28 0.70 -11.21
N GLU A 83 3.05 1.50 -12.25
CA GLU A 83 1.94 2.43 -12.30
C GLU A 83 0.60 1.69 -12.30
N ILE A 84 -0.38 2.23 -11.57
CA ILE A 84 -1.75 1.75 -11.61
C ILE A 84 -2.37 2.16 -12.96
N ILE A 85 -2.75 1.16 -13.77
CA ILE A 85 -3.26 1.34 -15.13
C ILE A 85 -4.78 1.53 -15.19
N ASP A 86 -5.50 1.12 -14.14
CA ASP A 86 -6.95 1.27 -14.07
C ASP A 86 -7.41 1.47 -12.62
N LYS A 87 -8.44 2.30 -12.44
CA LYS A 87 -9.04 2.64 -11.15
C LYS A 87 -10.55 2.70 -11.30
N SER A 88 -11.27 2.01 -10.42
CA SER A 88 -12.74 2.04 -10.41
C SER A 88 -13.30 2.07 -8.99
N ILE A 89 -14.46 2.70 -8.84
CA ILE A 89 -15.25 2.63 -7.61
C ILE A 89 -16.13 1.39 -7.72
N LEU A 90 -15.99 0.45 -6.78
CA LEU A 90 -16.80 -0.76 -6.75
C LEU A 90 -18.11 -0.56 -5.96
N ASP A 91 -18.03 0.18 -4.86
CA ASP A 91 -19.17 0.51 -4.00
C ASP A 91 -18.89 1.79 -3.18
N ALA A 92 -19.67 2.05 -2.12
CA ALA A 92 -19.57 3.29 -1.35
C ALA A 92 -18.27 3.42 -0.54
N ASP A 93 -17.61 2.31 -0.21
CA ASP A 93 -16.44 2.25 0.67
C ASP A 93 -15.25 1.46 0.06
N THR A 94 -15.37 1.02 -1.19
CA THR A 94 -14.38 0.20 -1.89
C THR A 94 -14.01 0.79 -3.24
N ALA A 95 -12.70 0.96 -3.44
CA ALA A 95 -12.10 1.22 -4.73
C ALA A 95 -11.26 0.00 -5.18
N LEU A 96 -11.17 -0.19 -6.49
CA LEU A 96 -10.30 -1.16 -7.14
C LEU A 96 -9.22 -0.43 -7.92
N THR A 97 -7.97 -0.80 -7.68
CA THR A 97 -6.81 -0.37 -8.47
C THR A 97 -6.19 -1.58 -9.15
N THR A 98 -5.88 -1.48 -10.44
CA THR A 98 -5.25 -2.55 -11.20
C THR A 98 -3.86 -2.11 -11.66
N ALA A 99 -2.86 -2.94 -11.41
CA ALA A 99 -1.53 -2.86 -11.99
C ALA A 99 -1.21 -4.18 -12.69
N TYR A 100 -0.35 -4.13 -13.70
CA TYR A 100 0.03 -5.30 -14.48
C TYR A 100 1.54 -5.52 -14.41
N VAL A 101 1.93 -6.72 -13.99
CA VAL A 101 3.31 -7.22 -14.04
C VAL A 101 3.42 -8.10 -15.27
N ALA A 102 4.37 -7.83 -16.17
CA ALA A 102 4.56 -8.70 -17.31
C ALA A 102 5.11 -10.07 -16.85
N PRO A 103 4.75 -11.18 -17.51
CA PRO A 103 5.12 -12.52 -17.05
C PRO A 103 6.63 -12.70 -16.83
N PHE A 104 7.50 -12.04 -17.59
CA PHE A 104 8.94 -12.22 -17.45
C PHE A 104 9.57 -11.41 -16.29
N GLU A 105 8.86 -10.44 -15.71
CA GLU A 105 9.42 -9.50 -14.72
C GLU A 105 9.47 -10.08 -13.31
N ALA A 106 8.53 -10.95 -12.96
CA ALA A 106 8.39 -11.54 -11.62
C ALA A 106 8.56 -13.07 -11.57
N ASN A 107 9.20 -13.67 -12.58
CA ASN A 107 9.39 -15.12 -12.65
C ASN A 107 10.75 -15.63 -12.12
N THR A 108 11.66 -14.72 -11.76
CA THR A 108 13.04 -15.09 -11.38
C THR A 108 13.33 -14.91 -9.89
N TRP A 109 12.32 -14.52 -9.11
CA TRP A 109 12.41 -14.24 -7.67
C TRP A 109 11.03 -14.47 -7.03
N THR A 110 11.00 -14.56 -5.70
CA THR A 110 9.77 -14.77 -4.93
C THR A 110 9.31 -13.44 -4.37
N THR A 111 8.04 -13.10 -4.57
CA THR A 111 7.43 -11.92 -3.95
C THR A 111 7.29 -12.14 -2.44
N GLU A 112 7.98 -11.30 -1.67
CA GLU A 112 7.94 -11.28 -0.21
C GLU A 112 7.32 -9.99 0.33
N GLU A 113 7.31 -8.92 -0.48
CA GLU A 113 6.78 -7.60 -0.08
C GLU A 113 5.90 -6.99 -1.17
N ILE A 114 4.85 -6.29 -0.73
CA ILE A 114 3.99 -5.47 -1.58
C ILE A 114 3.75 -4.14 -0.87
N GLY A 115 3.96 -3.03 -1.58
CA GLY A 115 3.73 -1.68 -1.07
C GLY A 115 2.84 -0.87 -1.99
N TRP A 116 1.96 -0.05 -1.43
CA TRP A 116 1.15 0.92 -2.17
C TRP A 116 1.72 2.31 -1.98
N PHE A 117 1.89 3.02 -3.10
CA PHE A 117 2.44 4.36 -3.13
C PHE A 117 1.43 5.31 -3.76
N GLY A 118 1.42 6.53 -3.27
CA GLY A 118 0.46 7.55 -3.68
C GLY A 118 1.03 8.94 -3.53
N GLY A 119 0.19 9.91 -3.88
CA GLY A 119 0.59 11.31 -3.97
C GLY A 119 1.03 11.68 -5.38
N PRO A 120 1.43 12.95 -5.58
CA PRO A 120 1.76 13.46 -6.89
C PRO A 120 3.00 12.71 -7.41
N LEU A 121 2.91 12.17 -8.63
CA LEU A 121 4.07 11.59 -9.31
C LEU A 121 5.16 12.66 -9.29
N THR A 122 6.27 12.39 -8.61
CA THR A 122 7.42 13.28 -8.68
C THR A 122 8.01 13.07 -10.07
N THR A 123 7.70 13.97 -11.01
CA THR A 123 8.38 14.04 -12.30
C THR A 123 9.86 14.33 -12.01
N TYR A 124 10.72 13.34 -12.22
CA TYR A 124 12.18 13.51 -12.19
C TYR A 124 12.67 14.27 -13.42
#